data_AF-A0A518GIH9-F1
#
_entry.id   AF-A0A518GIH9-F1
#
_cell.length_a   1.000
_cell.length_b   1.000
_cell.length_c   1.000
_cell.angle_alpha   90.00
_cell.angle_beta   90.00
_cell.angle_gamma   90.00
#
_symmetry.space_group_name_H-M   'P 1'
#
loop_
_entity.id
_entity.type
_entity.pdbx_description
1 polymer ?
#
loop_
_entity_poly.entity_id
_entity_poly.type
_entity_poly.pdbx_seq_one_letter_code
_entity_poly.pdbx_strand_id
1 'polypeptide(L)'
;MTQAWPTYPAPRKLALVVSCVDYRLLDDIVSYLHLDNMTNRYYHFAIAGTALSLVEKLRRDDFQPPEPGDIENYERANIQCETDLMKLFASWKRTFFDQVKAGLILTKQGISDIYIIQHENCGAFRIYLDKDIETKCCQKSDNSSCTFDAEIRMHQWYAALLKEQLRRDWECFIKLLLEDHSQDIVQSINECRELAKKDCEKDSESNKPDKKELNAPPEIHLLYMTLRGEVIDLEKWESKDSPVKVKDKKKSKKSKDTKKSE
;
A
#
# COMPACT_ATOMS: atom_id res chain seq x y z
N MET A 1 -29.07 -18.88 23.18
CA MET A 1 -29.35 -18.24 21.88
C MET A 1 -28.10 -18.36 21.03
N THR A 2 -28.08 -19.25 20.05
CA THR A 2 -26.98 -19.34 19.09
C THR A 2 -27.15 -18.20 18.09
N GLN A 3 -26.41 -17.13 18.29
CA GLN A 3 -26.41 -16.00 17.37
C GLN A 3 -25.88 -16.52 16.03
N ALA A 4 -26.76 -16.60 15.03
CA ALA A 4 -26.40 -16.99 13.69
C ALA A 4 -25.43 -15.91 13.17
N TRP A 5 -24.16 -16.26 13.05
CA TRP A 5 -23.18 -15.40 12.41
C TRP A 5 -23.68 -15.06 11.00
N PRO A 6 -23.55 -13.81 10.54
CA PRO A 6 -23.88 -13.46 9.17
C PRO A 6 -23.25 -14.46 8.20
N THR A 7 -23.99 -14.88 7.18
CA THR A 7 -23.47 -15.75 6.13
C THR A 7 -22.44 -14.95 5.33
N TYR A 8 -21.17 -15.04 5.72
CA TYR A 8 -20.09 -14.35 5.03
C TYR A 8 -19.87 -14.98 3.65
N PRO A 9 -19.68 -14.17 2.59
CA PRO A 9 -19.29 -14.70 1.29
C PRO A 9 -17.98 -15.50 1.42
N ALA A 10 -17.77 -16.44 0.50
CA ALA A 10 -16.59 -17.30 0.50
C ALA A 10 -15.30 -16.45 0.62
N PRO A 11 -14.30 -16.93 1.38
CA PRO A 11 -13.11 -16.15 1.71
C PRO A 11 -12.38 -15.59 0.49
N ARG A 12 -11.92 -14.33 0.56
CA ARG A 12 -10.75 -13.90 -0.24
C ARG A 12 -9.49 -14.59 0.30
N LYS A 13 -8.48 -14.71 -0.56
CA LYS A 13 -7.14 -15.25 -0.24
C LYS A 13 -6.44 -14.33 0.80
N LEU A 14 -5.34 -14.81 1.41
CA LEU A 14 -4.62 -14.11 2.49
C LEU A 14 -4.01 -12.80 1.98
N ALA A 15 -4.20 -11.69 2.72
CA ALA A 15 -3.62 -10.39 2.38
C ALA A 15 -2.53 -9.93 3.33
N LEU A 16 -1.77 -8.94 2.87
CA LEU A 16 -0.85 -8.14 3.68
C LEU A 16 -1.35 -6.69 3.70
N VAL A 17 -1.46 -6.11 4.89
CA VAL A 17 -1.86 -4.72 5.10
C VAL A 17 -0.67 -3.97 5.66
N VAL A 18 -0.26 -2.92 4.97
CA VAL A 18 0.83 -2.02 5.36
C VAL A 18 0.22 -0.66 5.66
N SER A 19 0.31 -0.19 6.91
CA SER A 19 -0.25 1.09 7.33
C SER A 19 0.74 1.93 8.13
N CYS A 20 0.33 3.14 8.46
CA CYS A 20 1.07 3.97 9.40
C CYS A 20 0.92 3.39 10.82
N VAL A 21 1.88 3.71 11.70
CA VAL A 21 1.82 3.45 13.15
C VAL A 21 0.86 4.39 13.89
N ASP A 22 0.19 5.29 13.17
CA ASP A 22 -0.77 6.24 13.73
C ASP A 22 -1.96 5.51 14.36
N TYR A 23 -2.12 5.67 15.67
CA TYR A 23 -3.17 4.98 16.44
C TYR A 23 -4.58 5.39 16.02
N ARG A 24 -4.75 6.56 15.39
CA ARG A 24 -6.06 7.07 14.95
C ARG A 24 -6.67 6.22 13.84
N LEU A 25 -5.87 5.43 13.13
CA LEU A 25 -6.32 4.66 11.97
C LEU A 25 -6.81 3.26 12.32
N LEU A 26 -6.50 2.74 13.51
CA LEU A 26 -6.62 1.31 13.79
C LEU A 26 -8.07 0.82 13.62
N ASP A 27 -9.01 1.53 14.22
CA ASP A 27 -10.43 1.16 14.19
C ASP A 27 -11.02 1.29 12.77
N ASP A 28 -10.62 2.32 12.02
CA ASP A 28 -11.07 2.54 10.65
C ASP A 28 -10.51 1.49 9.68
N ILE A 29 -9.24 1.11 9.84
CA ILE A 29 -8.61 0.01 9.07
C ILE A 29 -9.33 -1.30 9.34
N VAL A 30 -9.56 -1.65 10.61
CA VAL A 30 -10.24 -2.89 10.98
C VAL A 30 -11.68 -2.89 10.45
N SER A 31 -12.39 -1.77 10.56
CA SER A 31 -13.76 -1.64 10.06
C SER A 31 -13.82 -1.78 8.54
N TYR A 32 -12.93 -1.11 7.81
CA TYR A 32 -12.83 -1.23 6.35
C TYR A 32 -12.54 -2.67 5.92
N LEU A 33 -11.54 -3.32 6.54
CA LEU A 33 -11.16 -4.70 6.23
C LEU A 33 -12.25 -5.70 6.63
N HIS A 34 -13.01 -5.44 7.68
CA HIS A 34 -14.18 -6.23 8.03
C HIS A 34 -15.24 -6.18 6.92
N LEU A 35 -15.54 -4.99 6.42
CA LEU A 35 -16.48 -4.79 5.31
C LEU A 35 -16.01 -5.44 4.00
N ASP A 36 -14.70 -5.54 3.79
CA ASP A 36 -14.11 -6.25 2.65
C ASP A 36 -13.90 -7.76 2.89
N ASN A 37 -14.52 -8.33 3.94
CA ASN A 37 -14.48 -9.77 4.29
C ASN A 37 -13.06 -10.30 4.62
N MET A 38 -12.20 -9.45 5.19
CA MET A 38 -10.80 -9.75 5.53
C MET A 38 -10.59 -10.09 7.01
N THR A 39 -11.64 -10.19 7.83
CA THR A 39 -11.50 -10.52 9.26
C THR A 39 -10.71 -11.82 9.46
N ASN A 40 -9.63 -11.76 10.26
CA ASN A 40 -8.68 -12.85 10.51
C ASN A 40 -7.97 -13.39 9.25
N ARG A 41 -7.81 -12.57 8.20
CA ARG A 41 -7.21 -12.99 6.91
C ARG A 41 -6.21 -11.99 6.35
N TYR A 42 -5.63 -11.17 7.21
CA TYR A 42 -4.52 -10.32 6.84
C TYR A 42 -3.45 -10.31 7.91
N TYR A 43 -2.21 -10.14 7.46
CA TYR A 43 -1.14 -9.66 8.32
C TYR A 43 -1.11 -8.15 8.30
N HIS A 44 -0.98 -7.53 9.47
CA HIS A 44 -0.89 -6.09 9.59
C HIS A 44 0.52 -5.69 9.99
N PHE A 45 1.20 -4.95 9.12
CA PHE A 45 2.48 -4.34 9.38
C PHE A 45 2.32 -2.81 9.49
N ALA A 46 2.39 -2.30 10.71
CA ALA A 46 2.30 -0.87 10.99
C ALA A 46 3.71 -0.26 11.10
N ILE A 47 3.98 0.80 10.33
CA ILE A 47 5.28 1.48 10.32
C ILE A 47 5.13 2.98 10.09
N ALA A 48 5.98 3.79 10.72
CA ALA A 48 5.91 5.25 10.60
C ALA A 48 6.08 5.71 9.13
N GLY A 49 5.02 6.27 8.53
CA GLY A 49 5.04 6.81 7.17
C GLY A 49 4.72 5.79 6.07
N THR A 50 4.43 4.53 6.41
CA THR A 50 3.95 3.51 5.47
C THR A 50 4.87 3.36 4.24
N ALA A 51 4.45 3.86 3.07
CA ALA A 51 5.25 3.82 1.85
C ALA A 51 6.49 4.71 1.92
N LEU A 52 6.44 5.87 2.58
CA LEU A 52 7.60 6.75 2.70
C LEU A 52 8.80 6.02 3.31
N SER A 53 8.55 5.25 4.37
CA SER A 53 9.56 4.50 5.10
C SER A 53 10.12 3.28 4.39
N LEU A 54 9.45 2.82 3.33
CA LEU A 54 9.75 1.54 2.67
C LEU A 54 10.29 1.72 1.24
N VAL A 55 10.37 2.96 0.74
CA VAL A 55 10.96 3.22 -0.57
C VAL A 55 12.49 3.22 -0.53
N GLU A 56 13.10 2.77 -1.62
CA GLU A 56 14.56 2.80 -1.81
C GLU A 56 15.15 4.20 -2.03
N LYS A 57 14.30 5.16 -2.41
CA LYS A 57 14.72 6.52 -2.74
C LYS A 57 13.61 7.51 -2.45
N LEU A 58 14.00 8.72 -2.11
CA LEU A 58 13.10 9.86 -1.98
C LEU A 58 12.87 10.51 -3.34
N ARG A 59 11.81 11.31 -3.45
CA ARG A 59 11.67 12.23 -4.56
C ARG A 59 12.74 13.31 -4.43
N ARG A 60 13.23 13.81 -5.56
CA ARG A 60 14.18 14.93 -5.58
C ARG A 60 13.59 16.10 -4.78
N ASP A 61 14.41 16.71 -3.94
CA ASP A 61 14.08 17.90 -3.16
C ASP A 61 13.01 17.72 -2.07
N ASP A 62 12.55 16.48 -1.80
CA ASP A 62 11.58 16.21 -0.74
C ASP A 62 12.21 16.17 0.66
N PHE A 63 13.48 15.79 0.77
CA PHE A 63 14.22 15.92 2.03
C PHE A 63 14.85 17.29 2.13
N GLN A 64 14.48 18.05 3.16
CA GLN A 64 15.15 19.28 3.53
C GLN A 64 15.88 19.03 4.86
N PRO A 65 17.21 19.20 4.91
CA PRO A 65 17.92 19.09 6.18
C PRO A 65 17.40 20.20 7.12
N PRO A 66 17.23 19.89 8.41
CA PRO A 66 16.71 20.84 9.37
C PRO A 66 17.65 22.03 9.56
N GLU A 67 17.09 23.21 9.82
CA GLU A 67 17.89 24.40 10.09
C GLU A 67 18.48 24.34 11.52
N PRO A 68 19.68 24.92 11.74
CA PRO A 68 20.25 25.00 13.08
C PRO A 68 19.32 25.76 14.04
N GLY A 69 18.73 25.07 15.01
CA GLY A 69 17.81 25.66 16.01
C GLY A 69 16.43 25.01 16.07
N ASP A 70 16.07 24.14 15.12
CA ASP A 70 14.82 23.37 15.14
C ASP A 70 14.90 22.18 16.12
N ILE A 71 14.84 22.48 17.42
CA ILE A 71 14.96 21.50 18.51
C ILE A 71 13.81 20.48 18.49
N GLU A 72 12.60 20.89 18.11
CA GLU A 72 11.39 20.04 18.21
C GLU A 72 11.34 18.89 17.20
N ASN A 73 12.03 19.01 16.05
CA ASN A 73 11.98 18.01 14.99
C ASN A 73 13.11 16.96 15.11
N TYR A 74 14.14 17.21 15.92
CA TYR A 74 15.43 16.56 15.74
C TYR A 74 15.89 15.62 16.86
N GLU A 75 15.53 15.89 18.12
CA GLU A 75 16.08 15.12 19.24
C GLU A 75 15.65 13.64 19.29
N ARG A 76 14.68 13.21 18.45
CA ARG A 76 14.18 11.83 18.47
C ARG A 76 14.80 10.87 17.46
N ALA A 77 15.60 11.32 16.48
CA ALA A 77 16.05 10.42 15.40
C ALA A 77 17.53 10.50 14.97
N ASN A 78 18.31 11.52 15.37
CA ASN A 78 19.75 11.64 15.01
C ASN A 78 20.03 11.55 13.48
N ILE A 79 19.17 12.14 12.64
CA ILE A 79 19.20 12.05 11.16
C ILE A 79 19.80 13.33 10.56
N GLN A 80 21.11 13.40 10.29
CA GLN A 80 21.79 14.66 9.90
C GLN A 80 21.69 14.97 8.41
N CYS A 81 21.51 13.93 7.61
CA CYS A 81 21.48 14.06 6.17
C CYS A 81 20.53 13.02 5.57
N GLU A 82 20.22 13.20 4.29
CA GLU A 82 19.41 12.26 3.51
C GLU A 82 19.98 10.83 3.61
N THR A 83 21.31 10.70 3.68
CA THR A 83 21.96 9.39 3.78
C THR A 83 21.63 8.67 5.08
N ASP A 84 21.51 9.37 6.21
CA ASP A 84 21.14 8.75 7.49
C ASP A 84 19.67 8.34 7.51
N LEU A 85 18.79 9.17 6.92
CA LEU A 85 17.38 8.83 6.73
C LEU A 85 17.25 7.57 5.88
N MET A 86 18.01 7.49 4.79
CA MET A 86 17.96 6.32 3.91
C MET A 86 18.52 5.05 4.55
N LYS A 87 19.50 5.14 5.45
CA LYS A 87 19.94 3.97 6.25
C LYS A 87 18.84 3.48 7.18
N LEU A 88 18.10 4.39 7.81
CA LEU A 88 16.95 4.05 8.64
C LEU A 88 15.87 3.35 7.79
N PHE A 89 15.51 3.93 6.66
CA PHE A 89 14.50 3.35 5.75
C PHE A 89 14.96 2.01 5.17
N ALA A 90 16.24 1.82 4.87
CA ALA A 90 16.78 0.53 4.45
C ALA A 90 16.62 -0.54 5.55
N SER A 91 16.87 -0.17 6.81
CA SER A 91 16.69 -1.06 7.96
C SER A 91 15.22 -1.47 8.13
N TRP A 92 14.32 -0.50 7.98
CA TRP A 92 12.87 -0.69 8.04
C TRP A 92 12.34 -1.54 6.87
N LYS A 93 12.80 -1.29 5.64
CA LYS A 93 12.50 -2.11 4.46
C LYS A 93 12.93 -3.55 4.70
N ARG A 94 14.13 -3.76 5.24
CA ARG A 94 14.60 -5.11 5.61
C ARG A 94 13.67 -5.77 6.64
N THR A 95 13.34 -5.09 7.73
CA THR A 95 12.42 -5.63 8.75
C THR A 95 11.06 -5.98 8.16
N PHE A 96 10.52 -5.15 7.26
CA PHE A 96 9.28 -5.44 6.54
C PHE A 96 9.36 -6.75 5.77
N PHE A 97 10.39 -6.95 4.94
CA PHE A 97 10.54 -8.20 4.19
C PHE A 97 10.80 -9.41 5.07
N ASP A 98 11.55 -9.26 6.17
CA ASP A 98 11.76 -10.33 7.15
C ASP A 98 10.44 -10.77 7.80
N GLN A 99 9.55 -9.82 8.11
CA GLN A 99 8.20 -10.12 8.65
C GLN A 99 7.29 -10.77 7.61
N VAL A 100 7.31 -10.28 6.36
CA VAL A 100 6.56 -10.92 5.26
C VAL A 100 7.04 -12.36 5.06
N LYS A 101 8.36 -12.59 5.08
CA LYS A 101 8.98 -13.91 5.02
C LYS A 101 8.47 -14.81 6.14
N ALA A 102 8.50 -14.34 7.39
CA ALA A 102 8.01 -15.11 8.53
C ALA A 102 6.51 -15.48 8.37
N GLY A 103 5.66 -14.53 7.98
CA GLY A 103 4.22 -14.78 7.76
C GLY A 103 3.94 -15.83 6.69
N LEU A 104 4.65 -15.76 5.56
CA LEU A 104 4.54 -16.73 4.47
C LEU A 104 5.00 -18.14 4.89
N ILE A 105 6.11 -18.23 5.64
CA ILE A 105 6.61 -19.51 6.17
C ILE A 105 5.60 -20.16 7.12
N LEU A 106 5.03 -19.37 8.04
CA LEU A 106 4.13 -19.86 9.08
C LEU A 106 2.78 -20.32 8.53
N THR A 107 2.21 -19.59 7.56
CA THR A 107 0.91 -19.94 6.99
C THR A 107 0.99 -20.98 5.89
N LYS A 108 2.14 -21.11 5.22
CA LYS A 108 2.29 -21.90 3.99
C LYS A 108 1.28 -21.51 2.90
N GLN A 109 0.71 -20.30 3.00
CA GLN A 109 -0.21 -19.71 2.05
C GLN A 109 0.51 -18.57 1.33
N GLY A 110 0.16 -18.35 0.07
CA GLY A 110 0.62 -17.16 -0.66
C GLY A 110 -0.14 -15.92 -0.18
N ILE A 111 0.45 -14.75 -0.39
CA ILE A 111 -0.23 -13.46 -0.28
C ILE A 111 -0.87 -13.16 -1.63
N SER A 112 -2.18 -12.97 -1.68
CA SER A 112 -2.90 -12.60 -2.90
C SER A 112 -3.01 -11.09 -3.10
N ASP A 113 -3.07 -10.35 -2.00
CA ASP A 113 -3.36 -8.92 -2.00
C ASP A 113 -2.43 -8.19 -1.02
N ILE A 114 -1.95 -7.02 -1.43
CA ILE A 114 -1.23 -6.09 -0.56
C ILE A 114 -1.99 -4.77 -0.54
N TYR A 115 -2.43 -4.34 0.65
CA TYR A 115 -3.03 -3.04 0.86
C TYR A 115 -1.99 -2.09 1.42
N ILE A 116 -1.69 -1.01 0.70
CA ILE A 116 -0.85 0.09 1.18
C ILE A 116 -1.77 1.23 1.60
N ILE A 117 -1.89 1.45 2.90
CA ILE A 117 -2.82 2.42 3.48
C ILE A 117 -2.05 3.66 3.95
N GLN A 118 -2.20 4.73 3.19
CA GLN A 118 -1.78 6.08 3.54
C GLN A 118 -2.89 6.79 4.31
N HIS A 119 -2.56 7.92 4.94
CA HIS A 119 -3.57 8.68 5.68
C HIS A 119 -3.28 10.17 5.74
N GLU A 120 -4.34 10.92 6.08
CA GLU A 120 -4.32 12.35 6.35
C GLU A 120 -3.55 12.71 7.63
N ASN A 121 -2.85 13.83 7.56
CA ASN A 121 -2.05 14.42 8.62
C ASN A 121 -1.04 13.41 9.19
N CYS A 122 -0.24 12.82 8.30
CA CYS A 122 0.77 11.84 8.65
C CYS A 122 2.00 12.49 9.29
N GLY A 123 2.19 12.25 10.58
CA GLY A 123 3.32 12.79 11.34
C GLY A 123 4.69 12.42 10.77
N ALA A 124 4.84 11.24 10.16
CA ALA A 124 6.11 10.81 9.56
C ALA A 124 6.45 11.61 8.29
N PHE A 125 5.46 11.98 7.47
CA PHE A 125 5.68 12.84 6.32
C PHE A 125 6.11 14.24 6.75
N ARG A 126 5.50 14.77 7.82
CA ARG A 126 5.91 16.04 8.42
C ARG A 126 7.35 15.98 8.94
N ILE A 127 7.66 14.96 9.75
CA ILE A 127 8.97 14.79 10.40
C ILE A 127 10.09 14.56 9.38
N TYR A 128 9.89 13.69 8.39
CA TYR A 128 10.98 13.27 7.50
C TYR A 128 11.14 14.12 6.24
N LEU A 129 10.11 14.87 5.84
CA LEU A 129 10.16 15.68 4.62
C LEU A 129 10.12 17.21 4.89
N ASP A 130 10.11 17.64 6.16
CA ASP A 130 9.90 19.05 6.59
C ASP A 130 8.72 19.73 5.86
N LYS A 131 7.68 18.93 5.63
CA LYS A 131 6.44 19.40 5.04
C LYS A 131 5.45 19.59 6.15
N ASP A 132 5.49 20.79 6.70
CA ASP A 132 4.33 21.42 7.30
C ASP A 132 3.27 21.57 6.19
N ILE A 133 2.54 20.48 5.98
CA ILE A 133 1.43 20.37 5.02
C ILE A 133 0.39 21.46 5.33
N GLU A 134 0.29 21.88 6.60
CA GLU A 134 -0.64 22.91 7.08
C GLU A 134 -0.16 24.36 6.78
N THR A 135 1.16 24.61 6.67
CA THR A 135 1.68 25.97 6.91
C THR A 135 2.28 26.67 5.68
N LYS A 136 2.85 25.94 4.69
CA LYS A 136 3.57 26.57 3.56
C LYS A 136 2.68 26.96 2.35
N CYS A 137 1.45 26.46 2.21
CA CYS A 137 0.56 26.82 1.09
C CYS A 137 -0.28 28.09 1.31
N CYS A 138 -0.38 28.58 2.56
CA CYS A 138 -1.36 29.60 2.93
C CYS A 138 -0.89 31.05 2.74
N GLN A 139 0.34 31.30 2.26
CA GLN A 139 0.83 32.68 2.18
C GLN A 139 0.26 33.50 1.01
N LYS A 140 -0.58 32.94 0.12
CA LYS A 140 -1.17 33.72 -1.01
C LYS A 140 -2.64 33.47 -1.39
N SER A 141 -3.39 32.58 -0.75
CA SER A 141 -4.86 32.49 -0.97
C SER A 141 -5.55 31.61 0.07
N ASP A 142 -6.73 32.01 0.53
CA ASP A 142 -7.62 31.35 1.52
C ASP A 142 -8.20 29.97 1.09
N ASN A 143 -7.53 29.23 0.20
CA ASN A 143 -8.03 27.95 -0.30
C ASN A 143 -7.44 26.77 0.47
N SER A 144 -8.15 26.34 1.52
CA SER A 144 -7.87 25.11 2.29
C SER A 144 -7.87 23.83 1.43
N SER A 145 -8.45 23.86 0.22
CA SER A 145 -8.43 22.74 -0.72
C SER A 145 -7.04 22.47 -1.31
N CYS A 146 -6.14 23.45 -1.31
CA CYS A 146 -4.82 23.33 -1.96
C CYS A 146 -3.84 22.45 -1.14
N THR A 147 -3.91 22.52 0.20
CA THR A 147 -3.05 21.75 1.10
C THR A 147 -3.39 20.26 1.08
N PHE A 148 -4.69 19.94 1.12
CA PHE A 148 -5.20 18.58 1.09
C PHE A 148 -4.85 17.84 -0.21
N ASP A 149 -5.06 18.47 -1.37
CA ASP A 149 -4.71 17.88 -2.66
C ASP A 149 -3.19 17.69 -2.80
N ALA A 150 -2.37 18.59 -2.24
CA ALA A 150 -0.92 18.47 -2.27
C ALA A 150 -0.42 17.31 -1.39
N GLU A 151 -1.02 17.12 -0.22
CA GLU A 151 -0.75 15.99 0.66
C GLU A 151 -1.09 14.67 -0.02
N ILE A 152 -2.33 14.52 -0.52
CA ILE A 152 -2.77 13.30 -1.19
C ILE A 152 -1.85 12.96 -2.36
N ARG A 153 -1.48 13.95 -3.20
CA ARG A 153 -0.54 13.73 -4.31
C ARG A 153 0.81 13.19 -3.85
N MET A 154 1.30 13.64 -2.70
CA MET A 154 2.57 13.17 -2.16
C MET A 154 2.44 11.73 -1.66
N HIS A 155 1.40 11.43 -0.88
CA HIS A 155 1.10 10.07 -0.43
C HIS A 155 0.89 9.11 -1.62
N GLN A 156 0.14 9.55 -2.64
CA GLN A 156 -0.08 8.83 -3.89
C GLN A 156 1.24 8.53 -4.59
N TRP A 157 2.15 9.51 -4.68
CA TRP A 157 3.45 9.34 -5.31
C TRP A 157 4.31 8.28 -4.60
N TYR A 158 4.43 8.35 -3.27
CA TYR A 158 5.21 7.37 -2.49
C TYR A 158 4.55 5.98 -2.50
N ALA A 159 3.23 5.90 -2.42
CA ALA A 159 2.49 4.64 -2.51
C ALA A 159 2.67 3.97 -3.88
N ALA A 160 2.60 4.74 -4.97
CA ALA A 160 2.87 4.25 -6.31
C ALA A 160 4.34 3.81 -6.47
N LEU A 161 5.29 4.56 -5.92
CA LEU A 161 6.70 4.18 -5.94
C LEU A 161 6.95 2.86 -5.20
N LEU A 162 6.37 2.68 -4.01
CA LEU A 162 6.47 1.42 -3.27
C LEU A 162 5.82 0.27 -4.03
N LYS A 163 4.65 0.48 -4.64
CA LYS A 163 3.96 -0.53 -5.46
C LYS A 163 4.84 -1.04 -6.59
N GLU A 164 5.50 -0.15 -7.32
CA GLU A 164 6.41 -0.53 -8.40
C GLU A 164 7.66 -1.25 -7.88
N GLN A 165 8.20 -0.84 -6.72
CA GLN A 165 9.32 -1.56 -6.08
C GLN A 165 8.91 -2.96 -5.64
N LEU A 166 7.75 -3.12 -4.99
CA LEU A 166 7.24 -4.43 -4.58
C LEU A 166 7.04 -5.33 -5.79
N ARG A 167 6.40 -4.85 -6.87
CA ARG A 167 6.22 -5.63 -8.11
C ARG A 167 7.53 -6.11 -8.70
N ARG A 168 8.53 -5.24 -8.78
CA ARG A 168 9.86 -5.56 -9.30
C ARG A 168 10.59 -6.56 -8.42
N ASP A 169 10.53 -6.38 -7.10
CA ASP A 169 11.32 -7.15 -6.15
C ASP A 169 10.64 -8.48 -5.75
N TRP A 170 9.32 -8.63 -6.01
CA TRP A 170 8.51 -9.76 -5.55
C TRP A 170 8.99 -11.12 -6.03
N GLU A 171 9.24 -11.27 -7.32
CA GLU A 171 9.67 -12.56 -7.89
C GLU A 171 11.01 -13.01 -7.31
N CYS A 172 11.95 -12.08 -7.16
CA CYS A 172 13.25 -12.33 -6.56
C CYS A 172 13.10 -12.74 -5.09
N PHE A 173 12.24 -12.03 -4.34
CA PHE A 173 11.94 -12.33 -2.94
C PHE A 173 11.35 -13.74 -2.77
N ILE A 174 10.35 -14.12 -3.57
CA ILE A 174 9.72 -15.45 -3.51
C ILE A 174 10.72 -16.55 -3.91
N LYS A 175 11.56 -16.30 -4.93
CA LYS A 175 12.60 -17.26 -5.33
C LYS A 175 13.59 -17.52 -4.19
N LEU A 176 14.12 -16.47 -3.57
CA LEU A 176 15.02 -16.57 -2.42
C LEU A 176 14.35 -17.29 -1.24
N LEU A 177 13.07 -17.01 -0.98
CA LEU A 177 12.29 -17.70 0.05
C LEU A 177 12.20 -19.21 -0.19
N LEU A 178 11.96 -19.64 -1.44
CA LEU A 178 11.85 -21.06 -1.79
C LEU A 178 13.22 -21.77 -1.82
N GLU A 179 14.29 -21.06 -2.21
CA GLU A 179 15.65 -21.59 -2.26
C GLU A 179 16.22 -21.84 -0.85
N ASP A 180 16.04 -20.91 0.09
CA ASP A 180 16.46 -21.03 1.51
C ASP A 180 15.81 -22.23 2.23
N HIS A 181 14.64 -22.67 1.75
CA HIS A 181 13.87 -23.75 2.35
C HIS A 181 13.95 -25.08 1.58
N SER A 182 14.69 -25.12 0.48
CA SER A 182 14.77 -26.28 -0.40
C SER A 182 15.49 -27.50 0.21
N GLN A 183 16.27 -27.33 1.30
CA GLN A 183 16.93 -28.46 1.96
C GLN A 183 16.09 -29.07 3.10
N ASP A 184 15.48 -28.28 3.99
CA ASP A 184 14.77 -28.84 5.15
C ASP A 184 13.24 -28.94 4.99
N ILE A 185 12.62 -28.01 4.26
CA ILE A 185 11.14 -27.97 4.13
C ILE A 185 10.66 -28.92 3.04
N VAL A 186 11.37 -29.06 1.92
CA VAL A 186 10.99 -30.01 0.86
C VAL A 186 11.08 -31.45 1.37
N GLN A 187 12.09 -31.77 2.17
CA GLN A 187 12.24 -33.08 2.79
C GLN A 187 11.14 -33.35 3.83
N SER A 188 10.86 -32.38 4.72
CA SER A 188 9.77 -32.50 5.70
C SER A 188 8.37 -32.58 5.07
N ILE A 189 8.12 -31.85 3.97
CA ILE A 189 6.86 -31.91 3.23
C ILE A 189 6.72 -33.25 2.50
N ASN A 190 7.80 -33.78 1.91
CA ASN A 190 7.76 -35.08 1.25
C ASN A 190 7.62 -36.23 2.25
N GLU A 191 8.30 -36.18 3.40
CA GLU A 191 8.17 -37.17 4.48
C GLU A 191 6.76 -37.15 5.09
N CYS A 192 6.19 -35.96 5.38
CA CYS A 192 4.79 -35.84 5.81
C CYS A 192 3.80 -36.38 4.78
N ARG A 193 4.10 -36.22 3.47
CA ARG A 193 3.25 -36.68 2.38
C ARG A 193 3.32 -38.18 2.16
N GLU A 194 4.48 -38.81 2.37
CA GLU A 194 4.64 -40.26 2.31
C GLU A 194 4.05 -40.95 3.55
N LEU A 195 4.06 -40.30 4.72
CA LEU A 195 3.34 -40.76 5.90
C LEU A 195 1.81 -40.66 5.72
N ALA A 196 1.31 -39.53 5.21
CA ALA A 196 -0.12 -39.34 4.92
C ALA A 196 -0.66 -40.29 3.82
N LYS A 197 0.19 -40.75 2.89
CA LYS A 197 -0.18 -41.76 1.89
C LYS A 197 -0.25 -43.18 2.46
N LYS A 198 0.51 -43.47 3.51
CA LYS A 198 0.47 -44.78 4.19
C LYS A 198 -0.73 -44.92 5.12
N ASP A 199 -1.26 -43.80 5.62
CA ASP A 199 -2.38 -43.79 6.57
C ASP A 199 -3.77 -43.54 5.96
N CYS A 200 -3.86 -43.31 4.64
CA CYS A 200 -5.13 -43.06 3.95
C CYS A 200 -5.23 -43.83 2.62
N GLU A 201 -5.22 -45.16 2.70
CA GLU A 201 -5.92 -45.99 1.72
C GLU A 201 -7.37 -46.21 2.17
N LYS A 202 -8.19 -45.18 2.00
CA LYS A 202 -9.63 -45.26 1.67
C LYS A 202 -10.24 -43.86 1.61
N ASP A 203 -10.85 -43.58 0.46
CA ASP A 203 -11.88 -42.59 0.21
C ASP A 203 -11.48 -41.10 0.31
N SER A 204 -11.09 -40.52 -0.83
CA SER A 204 -11.84 -39.44 -1.51
C SER A 204 -10.93 -38.61 -2.43
N GLU A 205 -11.29 -38.59 -3.72
CA GLU A 205 -10.83 -37.56 -4.65
C GLU A 205 -11.40 -36.22 -4.21
N SER A 206 -10.61 -35.37 -3.56
CA SER A 206 -10.89 -33.93 -3.51
C SER A 206 -9.63 -33.08 -3.41
N ASN A 207 -9.46 -32.23 -4.42
CA ASN A 207 -8.67 -30.99 -4.50
C ASN A 207 -7.28 -30.97 -3.84
N LYS A 208 -6.26 -31.38 -4.61
CA LYS A 208 -4.91 -30.82 -4.43
C LYS A 208 -4.94 -29.33 -4.78
N PRO A 209 -4.44 -28.42 -3.93
CA PRO A 209 -4.28 -27.02 -4.32
C PRO A 209 -3.31 -26.94 -5.49
N ASP A 210 -3.74 -26.29 -6.57
CA ASP A 210 -2.95 -26.12 -7.78
C ASP A 210 -1.65 -25.37 -7.46
N LYS A 211 -0.50 -26.02 -7.70
CA LYS A 211 0.84 -25.41 -7.58
C LYS A 211 1.02 -24.12 -8.41
N LYS A 212 0.09 -23.82 -9.32
CA LYS A 212 0.10 -22.61 -10.15
C LYS A 212 -0.22 -21.32 -9.40
N GLU A 213 -0.98 -21.37 -8.30
CA GLU A 213 -1.46 -20.13 -7.66
C GLU A 213 -0.45 -19.44 -6.73
N LEU A 214 0.56 -20.15 -6.22
CA LEU A 214 1.54 -19.57 -5.30
C LEU A 214 2.52 -18.59 -5.98
N ASN A 215 2.57 -18.61 -7.32
CA ASN A 215 3.56 -17.87 -8.12
C ASN A 215 3.02 -16.56 -8.72
N ALA A 216 1.71 -16.31 -8.67
CA ALA A 216 1.17 -15.07 -9.18
C ALA A 216 1.56 -13.91 -8.23
N PRO A 217 2.06 -12.77 -8.74
CA PRO A 217 2.31 -11.62 -7.90
C PRO A 217 0.99 -11.10 -7.30
N PRO A 218 1.01 -10.61 -6.06
CA PRO A 218 -0.19 -10.11 -5.42
C PRO A 218 -0.72 -8.87 -6.13
N GLU A 219 -2.04 -8.70 -6.08
CA GLU A 219 -2.66 -7.44 -6.44
C GLU A 219 -2.35 -6.41 -5.36
N ILE A 220 -1.91 -5.21 -5.77
CA ILE A 220 -1.50 -4.17 -4.82
C ILE A 220 -2.50 -3.02 -4.88
N HIS A 221 -3.22 -2.81 -3.78
CA HIS A 221 -4.25 -1.80 -3.60
C HIS A 221 -3.66 -0.58 -2.89
N LEU A 222 -3.89 0.62 -3.44
CA LEU A 222 -3.41 1.88 -2.87
C LEU A 222 -4.56 2.65 -2.27
N LEU A 223 -4.56 2.81 -0.96
CA LEU A 223 -5.64 3.47 -0.23
C LEU A 223 -5.13 4.68 0.53
N TYR A 224 -6.00 5.67 0.70
CA TYR A 224 -5.78 6.82 1.55
C TYR A 224 -6.98 6.99 2.49
N MET A 225 -6.71 7.09 3.79
CA MET A 225 -7.73 7.26 4.82
C MET A 225 -7.73 8.70 5.35
N THR A 226 -8.89 9.34 5.34
CA THR A 226 -9.07 10.62 6.05
C THR A 226 -9.21 10.36 7.54
N LEU A 227 -8.99 11.38 8.38
CA LEU A 227 -9.22 11.27 9.82
C LEU A 227 -10.71 11.14 10.20
N ARG A 228 -11.60 11.13 9.20
CA ARG A 228 -13.04 10.89 9.35
C ARG A 228 -13.44 9.46 8.99
N GLY A 229 -12.46 8.59 8.70
CA GLY A 229 -12.70 7.20 8.29
C GLY A 229 -13.13 7.04 6.84
N GLU A 230 -13.02 8.08 6.00
CA GLU A 230 -13.30 7.95 4.57
C GLU A 230 -12.11 7.31 3.86
N VAL A 231 -12.38 6.33 3.00
CA VAL A 231 -11.36 5.62 2.23
C VAL A 231 -11.39 6.07 0.77
N ILE A 232 -10.25 6.53 0.27
CA ILE A 232 -10.02 6.98 -1.10
C ILE A 232 -9.11 5.98 -1.80
N ASP A 233 -9.52 5.53 -2.97
CA ASP A 233 -8.68 4.74 -3.87
C ASP A 233 -7.69 5.69 -4.57
N LEU A 234 -6.41 5.57 -4.22
CA LEU A 234 -5.35 6.43 -4.74
C LEU A 234 -5.04 6.18 -6.23
N GLU A 235 -5.45 5.05 -6.80
CA GLU A 235 -5.27 4.81 -8.24
C GLU A 235 -6.35 5.50 -9.07
N LYS A 236 -7.53 5.71 -8.48
CA LYS A 236 -8.67 6.37 -9.13
C LYS A 236 -8.80 7.85 -8.77
N TRP A 237 -8.03 8.33 -7.80
CA TRP A 237 -8.12 9.71 -7.34
C TRP A 237 -7.56 10.69 -8.38
N GLU A 238 -8.35 11.70 -8.70
CA GLU A 238 -7.99 12.83 -9.54
C GLU A 238 -8.22 14.13 -8.75
N SER A 239 -7.28 15.06 -8.83
CA SER A 239 -7.41 16.38 -8.21
C SER A 239 -8.52 17.20 -8.88
N LYS A 240 -9.26 17.97 -8.07
CA LYS A 240 -10.35 18.84 -8.53
C LYS A 240 -9.88 19.96 -9.47
N ASP A 241 -8.58 20.29 -9.43
CA ASP A 241 -7.93 21.31 -10.26
C ASP A 241 -7.29 20.74 -11.54
N SER A 242 -7.61 19.51 -11.93
CA SER A 242 -7.18 19.01 -13.24
C SER A 242 -7.75 19.91 -14.34
N PRO A 243 -6.93 20.39 -15.31
CA PRO A 243 -7.44 21.25 -16.37
C PRO A 243 -8.49 20.44 -17.13
N VAL A 244 -9.75 20.86 -17.00
CA VAL A 244 -10.87 20.32 -17.78
C VAL A 244 -10.40 20.27 -19.21
N LYS A 245 -10.23 19.06 -19.77
CA LYS A 245 -9.97 18.89 -21.19
C LYS A 245 -11.14 19.53 -21.91
N VAL A 246 -10.95 20.76 -22.37
CA VAL A 246 -11.90 21.48 -23.22
C VAL A 246 -12.08 20.58 -24.42
N LYS A 247 -13.22 19.87 -24.47
CA LYS A 247 -13.62 19.14 -25.67
C LYS A 247 -13.69 20.18 -26.77
N ASP A 248 -12.77 20.10 -27.72
CA ASP A 248 -12.79 20.89 -28.93
C ASP A 248 -14.18 20.78 -29.57
N LYS A 249 -14.97 21.84 -29.45
CA LYS A 249 -16.23 21.97 -30.18
C LYS A 249 -15.87 22.03 -31.66
N LYS A 250 -16.01 20.87 -32.31
CA LYS A 250 -15.99 20.67 -33.76
C LYS A 250 -16.84 21.77 -34.39
N LYS A 251 -16.19 22.75 -35.04
CA LYS A 251 -16.85 23.82 -35.81
C LYS A 251 -17.74 23.16 -36.87
N SER A 252 -19.05 23.21 -36.67
CA SER A 252 -20.02 22.87 -37.72
C SER A 252 -19.94 23.95 -38.81
N LYS A 253 -19.46 23.55 -40.00
CA LYS A 253 -19.64 24.32 -41.24
C LYS A 253 -21.13 24.56 -41.45
N LYS A 254 -21.58 25.80 -41.38
CA LYS A 254 -22.90 26.21 -41.88
C LYS A 254 -22.70 26.71 -43.31
N SER A 255 -23.22 25.94 -44.26
CA SER A 255 -23.36 26.33 -45.66
C SER A 255 -24.20 27.60 -45.76
N LYS A 256 -23.84 28.47 -46.69
CA LYS A 256 -24.56 29.71 -47.00
C LYS A 256 -24.97 29.64 -48.46
N ASP A 257 -26.18 29.13 -48.69
CA ASP A 257 -26.87 29.20 -49.99
C ASP A 257 -27.76 30.44 -50.06
N THR A 258 -27.44 31.28 -51.06
CA THR A 258 -28.30 32.04 -51.99
C THR A 258 -29.76 32.42 -51.65
N LYS A 259 -30.05 33.73 -51.73
CA LYS A 259 -31.18 34.44 -52.41
C LYS A 259 -31.07 35.95 -52.10
N LYS A 260 -30.81 36.87 -53.05
CA LYS A 260 -31.62 37.44 -54.16
C LYS A 260 -32.77 38.36 -53.71
N SER A 261 -32.53 39.67 -53.79
CA SER A 261 -33.44 40.84 -53.99
C SER A 261 -32.66 42.08 -53.51
N GLU A 262 -32.48 43.19 -54.23
CA GLU A 262 -33.09 43.81 -55.41
C GLU A 262 -32.00 44.45 -56.29
#